data_AF-A0ABC7ZRQ7-F1
#
_entry.id   AF-A0ABC7ZRQ7-F1
#
_cell.length_a   1.000
_cell.length_b   1.000
_cell.length_c   1.000
_cell.angle_alpha   90.00
_cell.angle_beta   90.00
_cell.angle_gamma   90.00
#
_symmetry.space_group_name_H-M   'P 1'
#
loop_
_entity.id
_entity.type
_entity.pdbx_description
1 polymer ?
#
loop_
_entity_poly.entity_id
_entity_poly.type
_entity_poly.pdbx_seq_one_letter_code
_entity_poly.pdbx_strand_id
1 'polypeptide(L)'
;MPEALMAKPFTHEQREELKARIIGLVRKNERMTISQLERATGAGWHSVRRCLVDVLACGDLYMPGKYGVFASEQVYRVWRKAAEKTTDQTLIRKLPDGEIRRYDRHQNIICSECRNSEVMQRVLAFCQGNF
;
A
#
# COMPACT_ATOMS: atom_id res chain seq x y z
N MET A 1 39.01 13.21 -21.34
CA MET A 1 38.39 12.35 -20.30
C MET A 1 37.45 13.25 -19.51
N PRO A 2 36.12 13.09 -19.60
CA PRO A 2 35.22 13.93 -18.82
C PRO A 2 35.36 13.58 -17.35
N GLU A 3 35.60 14.59 -16.53
CA GLU A 3 35.65 14.50 -15.08
C GLU A 3 34.35 13.86 -14.58
N ALA A 4 34.48 12.70 -13.94
CA ALA A 4 33.37 12.09 -13.23
C ALA A 4 32.90 13.09 -12.17
N LEU A 5 31.74 13.70 -12.38
CA LEU A 5 31.02 14.52 -11.40
C LEU A 5 30.66 13.61 -10.22
N MET A 6 31.61 13.42 -9.30
CA MET A 6 31.36 12.82 -8.01
C MET A 6 30.34 13.71 -7.31
N ALA A 7 29.08 13.24 -7.24
CA ALA A 7 28.00 13.94 -6.57
C ALA A 7 28.47 14.27 -5.15
N LYS A 8 28.69 15.57 -4.89
CA LYS A 8 29.19 16.01 -3.59
C LYS A 8 28.19 15.55 -2.51
N PRO A 9 28.66 14.91 -1.43
CA PRO A 9 27.77 14.54 -0.34
C PRO A 9 27.13 15.80 0.23
N PHE A 10 25.81 15.72 0.49
CA PHE A 10 25.04 16.80 1.09
C PHE A 10 25.73 17.31 2.38
N THR A 11 25.93 18.62 2.46
CA THR A 11 26.40 19.30 3.68
C THR A 11 25.35 19.21 4.79
N HIS A 12 25.73 19.49 6.03
CA HIS A 12 24.78 19.43 7.16
C HIS A 12 23.58 20.37 6.95
N GLU A 13 23.83 21.61 6.56
CA GLU A 13 22.77 22.61 6.29
C GLU A 13 21.81 22.15 5.19
N GLN A 14 22.33 21.59 4.09
CA GLN A 14 21.50 21.09 3.00
C GLN A 14 20.63 19.91 3.44
N ARG A 15 21.07 19.11 4.42
CA ARG A 15 20.25 18.02 4.99
C ARG A 15 19.13 18.58 5.85
N GLU A 16 19.40 19.57 6.68
CA GLU A 16 18.37 20.20 7.51
C GLU A 16 17.32 20.92 6.65
N GLU A 17 17.75 21.60 5.58
CA GLU A 17 16.82 22.18 4.60
C GLU A 17 15.96 21.10 3.92
N LEU A 18 16.57 19.99 3.50
CA LEU A 18 15.85 18.87 2.91
C LEU A 18 14.85 18.23 3.90
N LYS A 19 15.21 18.09 5.17
CA LYS A 19 14.30 17.60 6.23
C LYS A 19 13.09 18.53 6.38
N ALA A 20 13.32 19.83 6.53
CA ALA A 20 12.26 20.82 6.66
C ALA A 20 11.33 20.80 5.43
N ARG A 21 11.90 20.67 4.23
CA ARG A 21 11.13 20.55 2.98
C ARG A 21 10.29 19.26 2.94
N ILE A 22 10.83 18.12 3.35
CA ILE A 22 10.09 16.85 3.44
C ILE A 22 8.92 16.98 4.42
N ILE A 23 9.15 17.54 5.61
CA ILE A 23 8.08 17.75 6.62
C ILE A 23 6.98 18.62 6.05
N GLY A 24 7.33 19.76 5.44
CA GLY A 24 6.36 20.68 4.83
C GLY A 24 5.53 20.02 3.71
N LEU A 25 6.19 19.23 2.86
CA LEU A 25 5.53 18.50 1.78
C LEU A 25 4.55 17.44 2.29
N VAL A 26 4.93 16.65 3.30
CA VAL A 26 4.04 15.63 3.86
C VAL A 26 2.89 16.26 4.63
N ARG A 27 3.12 17.35 5.37
CA ARG A 27 2.05 18.08 6.06
C ARG A 27 1.05 18.69 5.06
N LYS A 28 1.52 19.21 3.93
CA LYS A 28 0.64 19.78 2.89
C LYS A 28 -0.21 18.73 2.17
N ASN A 29 0.35 17.55 1.90
CA ASN A 29 -0.32 16.50 1.13
C ASN A 29 -0.94 15.40 2.00
N GLU A 30 -0.82 15.51 3.33
CA GLU A 30 -1.19 14.54 4.37
C GLU A 30 -0.44 13.19 4.33
N ARG A 31 -0.16 12.69 3.11
CA ARG A 31 0.55 11.45 2.80
C ARG A 31 1.42 11.64 1.56
N MET A 32 2.65 11.14 1.60
CA MET A 32 3.49 10.98 0.41
C MET A 32 4.25 9.66 0.40
N THR A 33 4.47 9.09 -0.79
CA THR A 33 5.39 7.97 -0.98
C THR A 33 6.84 8.47 -1.15
N ILE A 34 7.82 7.60 -0.97
CA ILE A 34 9.24 7.96 -1.15
C ILE A 34 9.47 8.48 -2.58
N SER A 35 8.92 7.81 -3.60
CA SER A 35 9.05 8.26 -5.00
C SER A 35 8.36 9.59 -5.30
N GLN A 36 7.32 9.96 -4.54
CA GLN A 36 6.74 11.31 -4.63
C GLN A 36 7.66 12.35 -3.96
N LEU A 37 8.28 12.00 -2.83
CA LEU A 37 9.25 12.87 -2.16
C LEU A 37 10.50 13.09 -3.02
N GLU A 38 11.03 12.06 -3.68
CA GLU A 38 12.15 12.18 -4.61
C GLU A 38 11.85 13.18 -5.74
N ARG A 39 10.68 13.02 -6.39
CA ARG A 39 10.25 13.94 -7.45
C ARG A 39 10.03 15.37 -6.96
N ALA A 40 9.46 15.54 -5.76
CA ALA A 40 9.14 16.86 -5.21
C ALA A 40 10.35 17.61 -4.65
N THR A 41 11.34 16.87 -4.13
CA THR A 41 12.55 17.44 -3.53
C THR A 41 13.71 17.52 -4.54
N GLY A 42 13.68 16.71 -5.61
CA GLY A 42 14.80 16.53 -6.53
C GLY A 42 15.95 15.73 -5.92
N ALA A 43 15.80 15.23 -4.69
CA ALA A 43 16.82 14.45 -4.00
C ALA A 43 16.65 12.95 -4.34
N GLY A 44 17.78 12.26 -4.50
CA GLY A 44 17.77 10.81 -4.73
C GLY A 44 17.30 10.00 -3.53
N TRP A 45 16.85 8.78 -3.78
CA TRP A 45 16.29 7.83 -2.80
C TRP A 45 17.09 7.75 -1.49
N HIS A 46 18.41 7.60 -1.58
CA HIS A 46 19.28 7.46 -0.40
C HIS A 46 19.28 8.70 0.48
N SER A 47 19.25 9.91 -0.12
CA SER A 47 19.23 11.18 0.61
C SER A 47 17.89 11.39 1.31
N VAL A 48 16.79 11.12 0.59
CA VAL A 48 15.43 11.18 1.16
C VAL A 48 15.28 10.18 2.29
N ARG A 49 15.71 8.93 2.10
CA ARG A 49 15.63 7.87 3.12
C ARG A 49 16.44 8.22 4.36
N ARG A 50 17.66 8.76 4.20
CA ARG A 50 18.49 9.19 5.33
C ARG A 50 17.81 10.31 6.13
N CYS A 51 17.25 11.32 5.46
CA CYS A 51 16.54 12.41 6.14
C CYS A 51 15.26 11.91 6.84
N LEU A 52 14.54 10.97 6.23
CA LEU A 52 13.33 10.39 6.84
C LEU A 52 13.64 9.65 8.14
N VAL A 53 14.76 8.96 8.27
CA VAL A 53 15.14 8.29 9.52
C VAL A 53 15.23 9.29 10.67
N ASP A 54 15.90 10.42 10.45
CA ASP A 54 16.06 11.47 11.46
C ASP A 54 14.70 12.10 11.81
N VAL A 55 13.90 12.45 10.80
CA VAL A 55 12.59 13.08 10.98
C VAL A 55 11.59 12.16 11.70
N LEU A 56 11.64 10.85 11.42
CA LEU A 56 10.81 9.86 12.11
C LEU A 56 11.26 9.68 13.57
N ALA A 57 12.57 9.73 13.85
CA ALA A 57 13.09 9.66 15.21
C ALA A 57 12.65 10.86 16.07
N CYS A 58 12.52 12.05 15.47
CA CYS A 58 11.98 13.25 16.12
C CYS A 58 10.45 13.20 16.33
N GLY A 59 9.74 12.25 15.71
CA GLY A 59 8.27 12.15 15.80
C GLY A 59 7.51 13.18 14.96
N ASP A 60 8.19 13.91 14.07
CA ASP A 60 7.58 14.92 13.20
C ASP A 60 6.66 14.33 12.14
N LEU A 61 6.90 13.07 11.77
CA LEU A 61 6.17 12.31 10.76
C LEU A 61 5.93 10.88 11.26
N TYR A 62 5.01 10.19 10.59
CA TYR A 62 4.66 8.81 10.89
C TYR A 62 4.78 7.93 9.64
N MET A 63 5.46 6.78 9.74
CA MET A 63 5.64 5.85 8.62
C MET A 63 5.26 4.41 9.01
N PRO A 64 4.05 3.94 8.63
CA PRO A 64 3.64 2.56 8.82
C PRO A 64 4.17 1.71 7.66
N GLY A 65 5.45 1.32 7.74
CA GLY A 65 6.09 0.40 6.80
C GLY A 65 5.85 0.74 5.32
N LYS A 66 5.06 -0.10 4.63
CA LYS A 66 4.85 -0.03 3.17
C LYS A 66 3.88 1.04 2.67
N TYR A 67 3.14 1.73 3.55
CA TYR A 67 2.03 2.59 3.12
C TYR A 67 2.44 4.04 2.79
N GLY A 68 3.72 4.38 2.96
CA GLY A 68 4.25 5.73 2.75
C GLY A 68 4.41 6.51 4.05
N VAL A 69 4.70 7.80 3.91
CA VAL A 69 4.93 8.74 5.02
C VAL A 69 3.70 9.59 5.22
N PHE A 70 3.28 9.76 6.47
CA PHE A 70 2.09 10.48 6.88
C PHE A 70 2.47 11.60 7.84
N ALA A 71 1.65 12.65 7.87
CA ALA A 71 1.83 13.75 8.81
C ALA A 71 1.65 13.32 10.28
N SER A 72 0.79 12.33 10.54
CA SER A 72 0.60 11.76 11.87
C SER A 72 0.01 10.34 11.81
N GLU A 73 0.04 9.63 12.95
CA GLU A 73 -0.62 8.33 13.07
C GLU A 73 -2.15 8.44 12.90
N GLN A 74 -2.76 9.55 13.34
CA GLN A 74 -4.20 9.75 13.20
C GLN A 74 -4.62 9.83 11.73
N VAL A 75 -3.86 10.59 10.91
CA VAL A 75 -4.07 10.66 9.46
C VAL A 75 -3.96 9.27 8.83
N TYR A 76 -2.97 8.48 9.25
CA TYR A 76 -2.84 7.11 8.79
C TYR A 76 -4.05 6.24 9.16
N ARG A 77 -4.56 6.32 10.40
CA ARG A 77 -5.72 5.54 10.83
C ARG A 77 -6.98 5.89 10.04
N VAL A 78 -7.19 7.18 9.75
CA VAL A 78 -8.30 7.65 8.90
C VAL A 78 -8.14 7.13 7.47
N TRP A 79 -6.93 7.27 6.90
CA TRP A 79 -6.61 6.77 5.56
C TRP A 79 -6.79 5.26 5.44
N ARG A 80 -6.36 4.49 6.45
CA ARG A 80 -6.49 3.03 6.47
C ARG A 80 -7.96 2.60 6.51
N LYS A 81 -8.79 3.24 7.35
CA LYS A 81 -10.24 2.98 7.40
C LYS A 81 -10.93 3.30 6.07
N ALA A 82 -10.51 4.37 5.39
CA ALA A 82 -11.02 4.68 4.05
C ALA A 82 -10.59 3.63 3.01
N ALA A 83 -9.33 3.17 3.06
CA ALA A 83 -8.81 2.15 2.16
C ALA A 83 -9.45 0.76 2.39
N GLU A 84 -9.75 0.39 3.64
CA GLU A 84 -10.46 -0.85 3.98
C GLU A 84 -11.87 -0.87 3.36
N LYS A 85 -12.59 0.26 3.40
CA LYS A 85 -13.89 0.41 2.71
C LYS A 85 -13.78 0.22 1.20
N THR A 86 -12.71 0.68 0.57
CA THR A 86 -12.47 0.48 -0.87
C THR A 86 -12.07 -0.96 -1.21
N THR A 87 -11.29 -1.61 -0.35
CA THR A 87 -10.84 -3.00 -0.56
C THR A 87 -12.00 -4.00 -0.43
N ASP A 88 -13.00 -3.69 0.39
CA ASP A 88 -14.21 -4.52 0.47
C ASP A 88 -14.97 -4.55 -0.87
N GLN A 89 -14.79 -3.56 -1.75
CA GLN A 89 -15.38 -3.57 -3.10
C GLN A 89 -14.65 -4.50 -4.09
N THR A 90 -13.35 -4.77 -3.92
CA THR A 90 -12.61 -5.68 -4.84
C THR A 90 -12.82 -7.16 -4.50
N LEU A 91 -13.35 -7.47 -3.31
CA LEU A 91 -13.85 -8.80 -2.94
C LEU A 91 -15.26 -9.08 -3.50
N ILE A 92 -15.87 -8.09 -4.13
CA ILE A 92 -17.16 -8.23 -4.81
C ILE A 92 -16.88 -8.64 -6.25
N ARG A 93 -17.07 -9.92 -6.55
CA ARG A 93 -17.03 -10.41 -7.94
C ARG A 93 -18.42 -10.25 -8.54
N LYS A 94 -18.50 -9.72 -9.77
CA LYS A 94 -19.72 -9.87 -10.59
C LYS A 94 -19.83 -11.34 -10.98
N LEU A 95 -20.90 -11.99 -10.54
CA LEU A 95 -21.23 -13.34 -10.99
C LEU A 95 -21.81 -13.28 -12.43
N PRO A 96 -21.80 -14.40 -13.17
CA PRO A 96 -22.36 -14.46 -14.53
C PRO A 96 -23.87 -14.13 -14.61
N ASP A 97 -24.58 -14.26 -13.49
CA ASP A 97 -26.00 -13.88 -13.31
C ASP A 97 -26.21 -12.35 -13.17
N GLY A 98 -25.13 -11.57 -13.13
CA GLY A 98 -25.17 -10.12 -12.96
C GLY A 98 -25.29 -9.65 -11.52
N GLU A 99 -25.42 -10.56 -10.55
CA GLU A 99 -25.51 -10.19 -9.14
C GLU A 99 -24.12 -9.89 -8.54
N ILE A 100 -24.13 -8.87 -7.69
CA ILE A 100 -22.95 -8.33 -7.02
C ILE A 100 -22.92 -8.93 -5.61
N ARG A 101 -22.11 -9.97 -5.37
CA ARG A 101 -22.01 -10.65 -4.07
C ARG A 101 -20.58 -10.65 -3.53
N ARG A 102 -20.45 -10.63 -2.20
CA ARG A 102 -19.16 -10.74 -1.50
C ARG A 102 -18.59 -12.14 -1.70
N TYR A 103 -17.28 -12.25 -1.96
CA TYR A 103 -16.59 -13.54 -1.98
C TYR A 103 -16.72 -14.23 -0.62
N ASP A 104 -17.52 -15.30 -0.57
CA ASP A 104 -17.61 -16.18 0.58
C ASP A 104 -16.63 -17.34 0.39
N ARG A 105 -15.59 -17.39 1.22
CA ARG A 105 -14.60 -18.48 1.23
C ARG A 105 -15.19 -19.86 1.55
N HIS A 106 -16.39 -19.91 2.12
CA HIS A 106 -17.14 -21.14 2.37
C HIS A 106 -18.01 -21.54 1.17
N GLN A 107 -18.32 -20.60 0.28
CA GLN A 107 -18.85 -20.91 -1.04
C GLN A 107 -17.68 -21.11 -1.99
N ASN A 108 -17.16 -22.34 -2.00
CA ASN A 108 -16.16 -22.76 -2.98
C ASN A 108 -16.56 -22.27 -4.37
N ILE A 109 -15.66 -21.53 -5.04
CA ILE A 109 -15.77 -21.01 -6.42
C ILE A 109 -15.73 -22.15 -7.44
N ILE A 110 -16.33 -23.29 -7.12
CA ILE A 110 -16.69 -24.26 -8.13
C ILE A 110 -17.82 -23.57 -8.88
N CYS A 111 -17.59 -23.26 -10.15
CA CYS A 111 -18.61 -22.71 -11.03
C CYS A 111 -19.88 -23.55 -10.89
N SER A 112 -21.08 -22.93 -10.89
CA SER A 112 -22.33 -23.68 -10.68
C SER A 112 -22.45 -24.89 -11.60
N GLU A 113 -22.00 -24.75 -12.85
CA GLU A 113 -21.85 -25.81 -13.85
C GLU A 113 -20.92 -26.94 -13.38
N CYS A 114 -19.74 -26.57 -12.87
CA CYS A 114 -18.76 -27.50 -12.31
C CYS A 114 -19.33 -28.23 -11.08
N ARG A 115 -20.10 -27.53 -10.23
CA ARG A 115 -20.71 -28.08 -9.01
C ARG A 115 -21.83 -29.05 -9.35
N ASN A 116 -22.57 -28.77 -10.41
CA ASN A 116 -23.67 -29.62 -10.90
C ASN A 116 -23.20 -30.73 -11.85
N SER A 117 -21.92 -30.77 -12.22
CA SER A 117 -21.37 -31.86 -13.02
C SER A 117 -21.46 -33.19 -12.28
N GLU A 118 -21.73 -34.26 -13.02
CA GLU A 118 -21.87 -35.62 -12.47
C GLU A 118 -20.62 -36.06 -11.69
N VAL A 119 -19.44 -35.73 -12.22
CA VAL A 119 -18.14 -36.04 -11.58
C VAL A 119 -18.02 -35.34 -10.23
N MET A 120 -18.34 -34.05 -10.17
CA MET A 120 -18.23 -33.29 -8.92
C MET A 120 -19.27 -33.74 -7.90
N GLN A 121 -20.49 -34.07 -8.32
CA GLN A 121 -21.52 -34.61 -7.42
C GLN A 121 -21.08 -35.93 -6.78
N ARG A 122 -20.41 -36.82 -7.53
CA ARG A 122 -19.84 -38.06 -6.98
C ARG A 122 -18.74 -37.77 -5.95
N VAL A 123 -17.84 -36.83 -6.23
CA VAL A 123 -16.79 -36.42 -5.28
C VAL A 123 -17.40 -35.81 -4.01
N LEU A 124 -18.40 -34.94 -4.16
CA LEU A 124 -19.09 -34.32 -3.03
C LEU A 124 -19.84 -35.36 -2.17
N ALA A 125 -20.53 -36.31 -2.80
CA ALA A 125 -21.20 -37.41 -2.10
C ALA A 125 -20.21 -38.29 -1.33
N PHE A 126 -19.03 -38.56 -1.90
CA PHE A 126 -17.95 -39.28 -1.23
C PHE A 126 -17.42 -38.52 -0.02
N CYS A 127 -17.11 -37.23 -0.18
CA CYS A 127 -16.63 -36.39 0.92
C CYS A 127 -17.67 -36.20 2.04
N GLN A 128 -18.96 -36.31 1.73
CA GLN A 128 -20.06 -36.21 2.70
C GLN A 128 -20.43 -37.53 3.37
N GLY A 129 -19.84 -38.66 2.95
CA GLY A 129 -20.12 -39.98 3.52
C GLY A 129 -21.47 -40.56 3.10
N ASN A 130 -22.05 -40.12 1.99
CA ASN A 130 -23.34 -40.57 1.46
C ASN A 130 -23.20 -41.70 0.43
N PHE A 131 -22.27 -42.63 0.65
CA PHE A 131 -22.04 -43.81 -0.20
C PHE A 131 -22.30 -45.09 0.57
#